data_AF-A0AA39XJ91-F1
#
_entry.id   AF-A0AA39XJ91-F1
#
_cell.length_a   1.000
_cell.length_b   1.000
_cell.length_c   1.000
_cell.angle_alpha   90.00
_cell.angle_beta   90.00
_cell.angle_gamma   90.00
#
_symmetry.space_group_name_H-M   'P 1'
#
loop_
_entity.id
_entity.type
_entity.pdbx_description
1 polymer ?
#
loop_
_entity_poly.entity_id
_entity_poly.type
_entity_poly.pdbx_seq_one_letter_code
_entity_poly.pdbx_strand_id
1 'polypeptide(L)'
;MDDVAITYRSMLSSRHEHSSLLRNCEIIYQSWALLLDKTTLPDNTTYTDSRVVDAIRALDNIIKCPENNIHLRIAYVQLGRMMTCLKGKIRNGRRHGLLAGKRSQRDATVAINLYLGATGRTDREEVRELIRMSNRWAALPGRYPLLLTTFTDVAERMINQRRITNHNLKALAEEICRVCPTALIVASDYVAKDAELAVRSGPAYDPGRAQEMLGQVENMLT
;
A
#
# COMPACT_ATOMS: atom_id res chain seq x y z
N MET A 1 -23.50 8.81 -2.31
CA MET A 1 -22.62 7.67 -2.66
C MET A 1 -22.72 7.40 -4.16
N ASP A 2 -23.93 7.52 -4.73
CA ASP A 2 -24.18 7.43 -6.17
C ASP A 2 -23.39 8.45 -7.01
N ASP A 3 -23.28 9.72 -6.59
CA ASP A 3 -22.47 10.72 -7.32
C ASP A 3 -20.99 10.35 -7.43
N VAL A 4 -20.42 9.71 -6.41
CA VAL A 4 -19.01 9.30 -6.40
C VAL A 4 -18.80 8.11 -7.33
N ALA A 5 -19.72 7.14 -7.33
CA ALA A 5 -19.68 6.00 -8.24
C ALA A 5 -19.94 6.40 -9.70
N ILE A 6 -20.82 7.39 -9.94
CA ILE A 6 -21.09 7.96 -11.26
C ILE A 6 -19.86 8.73 -11.79
N THR A 7 -19.24 9.56 -10.94
CA THR A 7 -17.97 10.24 -11.26
C THR A 7 -16.89 9.22 -11.62
N TYR A 8 -16.84 8.09 -10.92
CA TYR A 8 -15.86 7.04 -11.15
C TYR A 8 -16.10 6.26 -12.45
N ARG A 9 -17.35 5.87 -12.76
CA ARG A 9 -17.71 5.19 -14.01
C ARG A 9 -17.41 6.06 -15.24
N SER A 10 -17.61 7.36 -15.14
CA SER A 10 -17.30 8.30 -16.22
C SER A 10 -15.80 8.45 -16.49
N MET A 11 -14.93 8.17 -15.51
CA MET A 11 -13.48 8.32 -15.63
C MET A 11 -12.77 7.03 -16.06
N LEU A 12 -13.23 5.89 -15.54
CA LEU A 12 -12.75 4.53 -15.88
C LEU A 12 -12.92 4.11 -17.33
N SER A 13 -13.76 4.82 -18.08
CA SER A 13 -14.08 4.48 -19.45
C SER A 13 -13.07 5.06 -20.46
N SER A 14 -11.98 5.69 -20.01
CA SER A 14 -11.06 6.41 -20.90
C SER A 14 -9.77 5.62 -21.19
N ARG A 15 -9.33 5.65 -22.46
CA ARG A 15 -8.01 5.17 -22.93
C ARG A 15 -6.81 5.77 -22.17
N HIS A 16 -7.04 6.76 -21.31
CA HIS A 16 -6.02 7.46 -20.54
C HIS A 16 -5.40 6.59 -19.43
N GLU A 17 -6.13 5.60 -18.93
CA GLU A 17 -5.70 4.80 -17.78
C GLU A 17 -4.74 3.67 -18.19
N HIS A 18 -4.98 3.06 -19.35
CA HIS A 18 -4.06 2.10 -19.97
C HIS A 18 -2.70 2.75 -20.26
N SER A 19 -2.71 3.95 -20.84
CA SER A 19 -1.48 4.70 -21.14
C SER A 19 -0.77 5.17 -19.87
N SER A 20 -1.51 5.45 -18.78
CA SER A 20 -0.93 5.83 -17.49
C SER A 20 -0.21 4.67 -16.82
N LEU A 21 -0.78 3.45 -16.83
CA LEU A 21 -0.10 2.27 -16.27
C LEU A 21 1.16 1.95 -17.05
N LEU A 22 1.07 1.84 -18.39
CA LEU A 22 2.21 1.53 -19.24
C LEU A 22 3.35 2.53 -19.07
N ARG A 23 3.03 3.83 -19.11
CA ARG A 23 4.01 4.91 -18.98
C ARG A 23 4.76 4.88 -17.65
N ASN A 24 4.10 4.41 -16.59
CA ASN A 24 4.67 4.40 -15.25
C ASN A 24 5.07 2.99 -14.76
N CYS A 25 4.92 1.96 -15.61
CA CYS A 25 4.98 0.56 -15.19
C CYS A 25 6.34 0.20 -14.56
N GLU A 26 7.43 0.60 -15.23
CA GLU A 26 8.79 0.37 -14.73
C GLU A 26 9.03 1.05 -13.37
N ILE A 27 8.65 2.32 -13.24
CA ILE A 27 8.76 3.06 -11.98
C ILE A 27 7.92 2.37 -10.89
N ILE A 28 6.67 2.04 -11.19
CA ILE A 28 5.78 1.35 -10.25
C ILE A 28 6.40 0.03 -9.79
N TYR A 29 6.90 -0.79 -10.72
CA TYR A 29 7.51 -2.08 -10.43
C TYR A 29 8.76 -1.92 -9.56
N GLN A 30 9.68 -1.04 -9.96
CA GLN A 30 10.91 -0.77 -9.23
C GLN A 30 10.63 -0.24 -7.82
N SER A 31 9.78 0.79 -7.70
CA SER A 31 9.39 1.36 -6.41
C SER A 31 8.77 0.30 -5.51
N TRP A 32 7.86 -0.52 -6.06
CA TRP A 32 7.16 -1.55 -5.30
C TRP A 32 8.11 -2.65 -4.82
N ALA A 33 9.00 -3.15 -5.68
CA ALA A 33 9.92 -4.23 -5.35
C ALA A 33 10.97 -3.80 -4.32
N LEU A 34 11.62 -2.64 -4.49
CA LEU A 34 12.58 -2.08 -3.53
C LEU A 34 11.95 -1.83 -2.15
N LEU A 35 10.68 -1.42 -2.15
CA LEU A 35 9.96 -1.13 -0.94
C LEU A 35 9.51 -2.41 -0.24
N LEU A 36 9.09 -3.43 -0.98
CA LEU A 36 8.79 -4.76 -0.45
C LEU A 36 10.02 -5.42 0.18
N ASP A 37 11.18 -5.34 -0.44
CA ASP A 37 12.44 -5.88 0.09
C ASP A 37 12.76 -5.35 1.49
N LYS A 38 12.61 -4.04 1.67
CA LYS A 38 12.91 -3.37 2.95
C LYS A 38 11.84 -3.55 4.03
N THR A 39 10.60 -3.92 3.64
CA THR A 39 9.44 -3.80 4.54
C THR A 39 8.66 -5.09 4.74
N THR A 40 8.93 -6.11 3.94
CA THR A 40 8.29 -7.43 4.10
C THR A 40 8.85 -8.11 5.33
N LEU A 41 8.00 -8.29 6.34
CA LEU A 41 8.35 -8.97 7.57
C LEU A 41 8.11 -10.48 7.41
N PRO A 42 9.10 -11.34 7.69
CA PRO A 42 8.89 -12.78 7.73
C PRO A 42 7.77 -13.20 8.70
N ASP A 43 7.16 -14.35 8.43
CA ASP A 43 6.03 -14.84 9.24
C ASP A 43 6.43 -15.09 10.69
N ASN A 44 7.64 -15.59 10.92
CA ASN A 44 8.21 -15.84 12.25
C ASN A 44 8.65 -14.57 13.01
N THR A 45 8.58 -13.39 12.39
CA THR A 45 8.94 -12.12 13.03
C THR A 45 7.95 -11.76 14.14
N THR A 46 8.44 -11.39 15.32
CA THR A 46 7.63 -10.85 16.41
C THR A 46 7.50 -9.32 16.29
N TYR A 47 6.61 -8.71 17.06
CA TYR A 47 6.43 -7.25 17.01
C TYR A 47 7.61 -6.45 17.61
N THR A 48 8.51 -7.11 18.35
CA THR A 48 9.70 -6.51 18.99
C THR A 48 10.97 -6.67 18.16
N ASP A 49 10.88 -7.34 17.02
CA ASP A 49 12.02 -7.61 16.16
C ASP A 49 12.58 -6.30 15.56
N SER A 50 13.90 -6.16 15.51
CA SER A 50 14.55 -4.96 14.96
C SER A 50 14.15 -4.68 13.51
N ARG A 51 13.84 -5.72 12.73
CA ARG A 51 13.35 -5.60 11.35
C ARG A 51 12.05 -4.80 11.26
N VAL A 52 11.20 -4.84 12.29
CA VAL A 52 9.99 -4.00 12.35
C VAL A 52 10.36 -2.52 12.43
N VAL A 53 11.36 -2.18 13.23
CA VAL A 53 11.86 -0.81 13.39
C VAL A 53 12.47 -0.30 12.08
N ASP A 54 13.29 -1.13 11.43
CA ASP A 54 13.96 -0.76 10.18
C ASP A 54 12.95 -0.59 9.04
N ALA A 55 11.95 -1.48 8.93
CA ALA A 55 10.86 -1.36 7.97
C ALA A 55 10.03 -0.07 8.17
N ILE A 56 9.69 0.27 9.43
CA ILE A 56 9.00 1.52 9.74
C ILE A 56 9.84 2.73 9.32
N ARG A 57 11.14 2.73 9.65
CA ARG A 57 12.05 3.84 9.33
C ARG A 57 12.19 4.01 7.82
N ALA A 58 12.31 2.91 7.08
CA ALA A 58 12.39 2.95 5.62
C ALA A 58 11.13 3.58 5.00
N LEU A 59 9.93 3.21 5.46
CA LEU A 59 8.67 3.79 5.00
C LEU A 59 8.53 5.27 5.39
N ASP A 60 8.86 5.62 6.64
CA ASP A 60 8.76 6.99 7.12
C ASP A 60 9.66 7.95 6.32
N ASN A 61 10.87 7.50 5.96
CA ASN A 61 11.81 8.29 5.15
C ASN A 61 11.25 8.56 3.74
N ILE A 62 10.68 7.54 3.10
CA ILE A 62 10.09 7.70 1.75
C ILE A 62 8.87 8.62 1.80
N ILE A 63 8.03 8.54 2.83
CA ILE A 63 6.87 9.41 3.01
C ILE A 63 7.29 10.86 3.26
N LYS A 64 8.38 11.09 4.00
CA LYS A 64 8.92 12.44 4.28
C LYS A 64 9.52 13.10 3.05
N CYS A 65 10.24 12.34 2.24
CA CYS A 65 10.97 12.84 1.07
C CYS A 65 10.68 11.98 -0.15
N PRO A 66 9.45 12.01 -0.70
CA PRO A 66 9.10 11.22 -1.86
C PRO A 66 9.74 11.80 -3.12
N GLU A 67 10.30 10.95 -3.97
CA GLU A 67 10.84 11.36 -5.28
C GLU A 67 9.74 11.85 -6.22
N ASN A 68 8.56 11.22 -6.15
CA ASN A 68 7.36 11.62 -6.88
C ASN A 68 6.09 11.09 -6.18
N ASN A 69 4.94 11.49 -6.70
CA ASN A 69 3.65 11.07 -6.13
C ASN A 69 3.39 9.55 -6.21
N ILE A 70 3.95 8.84 -7.20
CA ILE A 70 3.79 7.38 -7.30
C ILE A 70 4.50 6.70 -6.13
N HIS A 71 5.75 7.09 -5.86
CA HIS A 71 6.51 6.61 -4.69
C HIS A 71 5.77 6.87 -3.37
N LEU A 72 5.23 8.09 -3.21
CA LEU A 72 4.49 8.46 -2.01
C LEU A 72 3.25 7.55 -1.80
N ARG A 73 2.47 7.34 -2.86
CA ARG A 73 1.25 6.52 -2.80
C ARG A 73 1.57 5.06 -2.52
N ILE A 74 2.57 4.50 -3.20
CA ILE A 74 3.07 3.15 -2.96
C ILE A 74 3.53 2.98 -1.51
N ALA A 75 4.27 3.96 -0.97
CA ALA A 75 4.71 3.93 0.42
C ALA A 75 3.54 3.96 1.41
N TYR A 76 2.51 4.78 1.16
CA TYR A 76 1.30 4.78 1.98
C TYR A 76 0.55 3.45 1.93
N VAL A 77 0.42 2.83 0.75
CA VAL A 77 -0.22 1.52 0.58
C VAL A 77 0.51 0.47 1.41
N GLN A 78 1.83 0.38 1.27
CA GLN A 78 2.60 -0.60 2.02
C GLN A 78 2.63 -0.31 3.51
N LEU A 79 2.70 0.96 3.92
CA LEU A 79 2.62 1.29 5.33
C LEU A 79 1.28 0.84 5.92
N GLY A 80 0.17 0.99 5.19
CA GLY A 80 -1.13 0.44 5.60
C GLY A 80 -1.11 -1.08 5.74
N ARG A 81 -0.53 -1.80 4.76
CA ARG A 81 -0.36 -3.26 4.80
C ARG A 81 0.50 -3.71 5.99
N MET A 82 1.67 -3.09 6.16
CA MET A 82 2.62 -3.39 7.23
C MET A 82 2.02 -3.11 8.61
N MET A 83 1.33 -1.97 8.80
CA MET A 83 0.67 -1.66 10.08
C MET A 83 -0.48 -2.61 10.39
N THR A 84 -1.13 -3.18 9.38
CA THR A 84 -2.14 -4.23 9.56
C THR A 84 -1.50 -5.54 10.00
N CYS A 85 -0.41 -5.95 9.34
CA CYS A 85 0.40 -7.12 9.73
C CYS A 85 0.93 -6.98 11.17
N LEU A 86 1.51 -5.83 11.51
CA LEU A 86 2.06 -5.54 12.83
C LEU A 86 1.00 -5.65 13.94
N LYS A 87 -0.20 -5.09 13.72
CA LYS A 87 -1.33 -5.25 14.67
C LYS A 87 -1.71 -6.72 14.84
N GLY A 88 -1.67 -7.51 13.77
CA GLY A 88 -1.87 -8.96 13.82
C GLY A 88 -0.83 -9.66 14.70
N LYS A 89 0.46 -9.33 14.51
CA LYS A 89 1.58 -9.86 15.31
C LYS A 89 1.47 -9.45 16.79
N ILE A 90 1.11 -8.20 17.09
CA ILE A 90 0.84 -7.71 18.46
C ILE A 90 -0.32 -8.49 19.10
N ARG A 91 -1.42 -8.66 18.38
CA ARG A 91 -2.58 -9.42 18.85
C ARG A 91 -2.21 -10.87 19.14
N ASN A 92 -1.41 -11.47 18.27
CA ASN A 92 -0.92 -12.83 18.46
C ASN A 92 -0.03 -12.94 19.71
N GLY A 93 0.91 -12.01 19.88
CA GLY A 93 1.75 -11.95 21.08
C GLY A 93 0.94 -11.83 22.37
N ARG A 94 -0.12 -11.01 22.36
CA ARG A 94 -1.04 -10.90 23.51
C ARG A 94 -1.77 -12.21 23.80
N ARG A 95 -2.27 -12.91 22.79
CA ARG A 95 -2.95 -14.20 22.95
C ARG A 95 -2.04 -15.26 23.58
N HIS A 96 -0.73 -15.18 23.30
CA HIS A 96 0.28 -16.07 23.86
C HIS A 96 0.88 -15.59 25.20
N GLY A 97 0.32 -14.55 25.82
CA GLY A 97 0.80 -14.02 27.10
C GLY A 97 2.11 -13.22 27.03
N LEU A 98 2.66 -12.97 25.84
CA LEU A 98 3.90 -12.21 25.64
C LEU A 98 3.72 -10.69 25.88
N LEU A 99 2.47 -10.24 25.98
CA LEU A 99 2.10 -8.85 26.27
C LEU A 99 1.11 -8.82 27.43
N ALA A 100 1.51 -8.26 28.57
CA ALA A 100 0.62 -7.99 29.67
C ALA A 100 -0.53 -7.07 29.21
N GLY A 101 -1.77 -7.54 29.36
CA GLY A 101 -2.96 -6.76 29.00
C GLY A 101 -3.11 -5.56 29.94
N LYS A 102 -2.65 -4.37 29.52
CA LYS A 102 -2.97 -3.12 30.20
C LYS A 102 -4.32 -2.60 29.69
N ARG A 103 -5.21 -2.20 30.61
CA ARG A 103 -6.61 -1.78 30.38
C ARG A 103 -6.77 -0.61 29.37
N SER A 104 -5.68 0.02 28.93
CA SER A 104 -5.62 1.13 27.96
C SER A 104 -4.73 0.90 26.72
N GLN A 105 -3.97 -0.20 26.64
CA GLN A 105 -3.09 -0.47 25.49
C GLN A 105 -3.80 -1.35 24.46
N ARG A 106 -4.55 -0.73 23.55
CA ARG A 106 -5.06 -1.43 22.34
C ARG A 106 -3.92 -1.70 21.36
N ASP A 107 -4.11 -2.66 20.45
CA ASP A 107 -3.12 -3.03 19.42
C ASP A 107 -2.66 -1.80 18.62
N ALA A 108 -3.59 -0.88 18.33
CA ALA A 108 -3.29 0.38 17.66
C ALA A 108 -2.38 1.31 18.49
N THR A 109 -2.57 1.38 19.81
CA THR A 109 -1.71 2.19 20.70
C THR A 109 -0.30 1.64 20.71
N VAL A 110 -0.13 0.32 20.79
CA VAL A 110 1.18 -0.34 20.75
C VAL A 110 1.87 -0.07 19.40
N ALA A 111 1.14 -0.22 18.30
CA ALA A 111 1.69 0.04 16.97
C ALA A 111 2.12 1.51 16.77
N ILE A 112 1.35 2.48 17.28
CA ILE A 112 1.74 3.90 17.28
C ILE A 112 3.00 4.13 18.12
N ASN A 113 3.11 3.50 19.29
CA ASN A 113 4.30 3.64 20.13
C ASN A 113 5.56 3.08 19.45
N LEU A 114 5.44 1.94 18.77
CA LEU A 114 6.52 1.38 17.96
C LEU A 114 6.91 2.34 16.83
N TYR A 115 5.92 2.95 16.17
CA TYR A 115 6.19 3.94 15.11
C TYR A 115 6.96 5.15 15.64
N LEU A 116 6.50 5.75 16.74
CA LEU A 116 7.16 6.88 17.39
C LEU A 116 8.59 6.50 17.82
N GLY A 117 8.77 5.32 18.44
CA GLY A 117 10.08 4.84 18.85
C GLY A 117 11.04 4.57 17.68
N ALA A 118 10.54 4.06 16.56
CA ALA A 118 11.36 3.76 15.38
C ALA A 118 11.83 5.03 14.63
N THR A 119 10.99 6.06 14.62
CA THR A 119 11.18 7.28 13.81
C THR A 119 11.69 8.48 14.61
N GLY A 120 11.63 8.42 15.95
CA GLY A 120 11.97 9.55 16.82
C GLY A 120 10.95 10.70 16.76
N ARG A 121 9.82 10.54 16.06
CA ARG A 121 8.75 11.54 16.03
C ARG A 121 8.16 11.73 17.43
N THR A 122 7.84 12.98 17.76
CA THR A 122 7.28 13.34 19.06
C THR A 122 5.77 13.61 18.99
N ASP A 123 5.27 14.04 17.83
CA ASP A 123 3.85 14.32 17.62
C ASP A 123 3.06 13.02 17.34
N ARG A 124 2.31 12.59 18.35
CA ARG A 124 1.45 11.41 18.26
C ARG A 124 0.26 11.62 17.33
N GLU A 125 -0.27 12.84 17.22
CA GLU A 125 -1.43 13.11 16.37
C GLU A 125 -1.03 13.13 14.90
N GLU A 126 0.16 13.65 14.58
CA GLU A 126 0.74 13.53 13.25
C GLU A 126 0.91 12.06 12.82
N VAL A 127 1.46 11.22 13.69
CA VAL A 127 1.61 9.77 13.42
C VAL A 127 0.26 9.08 13.28
N ARG A 128 -0.75 9.47 14.07
CA ARG A 128 -2.12 8.96 13.91
C ARG A 128 -2.69 9.32 12.54
N GLU A 129 -2.52 10.56 12.11
CA GLU A 129 -3.01 11.01 10.81
C GLU A 129 -2.29 10.31 9.66
N LEU A 130 -0.97 10.13 9.77
CA LEU A 130 -0.17 9.39 8.80
C LEU A 130 -0.61 7.92 8.69
N ILE A 131 -0.83 7.25 9.83
CA ILE A 131 -1.38 5.88 9.85
C ILE A 131 -2.80 5.85 9.28
N ARG A 132 -3.64 6.84 9.60
CA ARG A 132 -5.00 6.96 9.04
C ARG A 132 -4.94 7.08 7.51
N MET A 133 -4.08 7.95 7.00
CA MET A 133 -3.85 8.17 5.58
C MET A 133 -3.39 6.88 4.89
N SER A 134 -2.42 6.19 5.48
CA SER A 134 -1.91 4.90 4.99
C SER A 134 -3.00 3.83 4.93
N ASN A 135 -3.85 3.73 5.96
CA ASN A 135 -4.95 2.77 5.96
C ASN A 135 -6.00 3.09 4.88
N ARG A 136 -6.19 4.36 4.52
CA ARG A 136 -7.11 4.77 3.45
C ARG A 136 -6.54 4.43 2.09
N TRP A 137 -5.26 4.75 1.86
CA TRP A 137 -4.52 4.34 0.66
C TRP A 137 -4.49 2.82 0.49
N ALA A 138 -4.40 2.04 1.57
CA ALA A 138 -4.42 0.58 1.49
C ALA A 138 -5.83 -0.02 1.36
N ALA A 139 -6.89 0.72 1.71
CA ALA A 139 -8.28 0.23 1.63
C ALA A 139 -8.89 0.40 0.23
N LEU A 140 -8.56 1.49 -0.43
CA LEU A 140 -9.12 1.88 -1.73
C LEU A 140 -8.72 0.97 -2.93
N PRO A 141 -7.53 0.34 -3.03
CA PRO A 141 -7.19 -0.58 -4.11
C PRO A 141 -7.76 -1.98 -3.86
N GLY A 142 -8.30 -2.23 -2.67
CA GLY A 142 -8.70 -3.55 -2.22
C GLY A 142 -7.55 -4.55 -2.33
N ARG A 143 -7.76 -5.61 -3.12
CA ARG A 143 -6.79 -6.69 -3.33
C ARG A 143 -5.70 -6.38 -4.37
N TYR A 144 -5.79 -5.24 -5.07
CA TYR A 144 -4.91 -4.89 -6.19
C TYR A 144 -4.09 -3.64 -5.86
N PRO A 145 -3.03 -3.75 -5.02
CA PRO A 145 -2.35 -2.61 -4.39
C PRO A 145 -1.84 -1.56 -5.37
N LEU A 146 -1.44 -1.96 -6.57
CA LEU A 146 -0.89 -1.08 -7.61
C LEU A 146 -1.95 -0.51 -8.54
N LEU A 147 -3.21 -0.92 -8.41
CA LEU A 147 -4.29 -0.40 -9.25
C LEU A 147 -4.55 1.09 -8.94
N LEU A 148 -4.10 1.59 -7.79
CA LEU A 148 -4.26 3.01 -7.45
C LEU A 148 -3.24 3.96 -8.06
N THR A 149 -2.11 3.44 -8.55
CA THR A 149 -1.12 4.31 -9.21
C THR A 149 -1.64 4.86 -10.53
N THR A 150 -2.70 4.26 -11.09
CA THR A 150 -3.36 4.68 -12.33
C THR A 150 -4.46 5.73 -12.13
N PHE A 151 -5.07 5.85 -10.93
CA PHE A 151 -6.26 6.68 -10.66
C PHE A 151 -5.96 7.94 -9.82
N THR A 152 -5.00 8.74 -10.27
CA THR A 152 -4.26 9.69 -9.43
C THR A 152 -5.13 10.76 -8.75
N ASP A 153 -5.94 11.49 -9.51
CA ASP A 153 -6.57 12.72 -9.02
C ASP A 153 -7.89 12.45 -8.27
N VAL A 154 -8.51 11.30 -8.56
CA VAL A 154 -9.73 10.86 -7.90
C VAL A 154 -9.38 10.21 -6.57
N ALA A 155 -8.39 9.31 -6.56
CA ALA A 155 -7.93 8.65 -5.35
C ALA A 155 -7.54 9.66 -4.28
N GLU A 156 -6.78 10.70 -4.64
CA GLU A 156 -6.36 11.75 -3.70
C GLU A 156 -7.53 12.52 -3.10
N ARG A 157 -8.48 12.97 -3.94
CA ARG A 157 -9.68 13.67 -3.47
C ARG A 157 -10.45 12.83 -2.46
N MET A 158 -10.63 11.55 -2.73
CA MET A 158 -11.36 10.65 -1.85
C MET A 158 -10.62 10.37 -0.55
N ILE A 159 -9.31 10.19 -0.63
CA ILE A 159 -8.48 9.90 0.53
C ILE A 159 -8.41 11.10 1.48
N ASN A 160 -8.47 12.32 0.95
CA ASN A 160 -8.52 13.55 1.76
C ASN A 160 -9.91 13.83 2.37
N GLN A 161 -11.00 13.25 1.85
CA GLN A 161 -12.35 13.46 2.37
C GLN A 161 -12.63 12.68 3.67
N ARG A 162 -12.50 13.34 4.82
CA ARG A 162 -12.71 12.74 6.16
C ARG A 162 -14.07 12.07 6.38
N ARG A 163 -15.11 12.52 5.67
CA ARG A 163 -16.47 11.94 5.75
C ARG A 163 -16.56 10.53 5.16
N ILE A 164 -15.67 10.17 4.24
CA ILE A 164 -15.61 8.83 3.68
C ILE A 164 -14.93 7.90 4.68
N THR A 165 -15.63 6.88 5.15
CA THR A 165 -15.07 5.88 6.06
C THR A 165 -14.23 4.85 5.30
N ASN A 166 -13.36 4.11 5.99
CA ASN A 166 -12.64 2.98 5.38
C ASN A 166 -13.59 1.90 4.86
N HIS A 167 -14.78 1.75 5.44
CA HIS A 167 -15.81 0.84 4.93
C HIS A 167 -16.34 1.32 3.57
N ASN A 168 -16.61 2.63 3.42
CA ASN A 168 -17.00 3.21 2.14
C ASN A 168 -15.89 3.08 1.09
N LEU A 169 -14.62 3.26 1.47
CA LEU A 169 -13.48 3.05 0.55
C LEU A 169 -13.38 1.61 0.06
N LYS A 170 -13.66 0.62 0.93
CA LYS A 170 -13.67 -0.79 0.55
C LYS A 170 -14.84 -1.14 -0.38
N ALA A 171 -16.04 -0.69 -0.05
CA ALA A 171 -17.21 -0.85 -0.93
C ALA A 171 -16.97 -0.18 -2.29
N LEU A 172 -16.31 0.98 -2.29
CA LEU A 172 -15.89 1.60 -3.53
C LEU A 172 -14.87 0.72 -4.27
N ALA A 173 -13.83 0.22 -3.61
CA ALA A 173 -12.83 -0.65 -4.23
C ALA A 173 -13.48 -1.84 -4.97
N GLU A 174 -14.54 -2.42 -4.42
CA GLU A 174 -15.33 -3.47 -5.05
C GLU A 174 -16.04 -2.97 -6.33
N GLU A 175 -16.66 -1.79 -6.29
CA GLU A 175 -17.26 -1.18 -7.48
C GLU A 175 -16.20 -0.84 -8.53
N ILE A 176 -15.04 -0.29 -8.13
CA ILE A 176 -13.90 -0.03 -9.01
C ILE A 176 -13.53 -1.31 -9.76
N CYS A 177 -13.37 -2.42 -9.05
CA CYS A 177 -13.05 -3.70 -9.66
C CYS A 177 -14.14 -4.23 -10.61
N ARG A 178 -15.40 -3.81 -10.42
CA ARG A 178 -16.53 -4.22 -11.27
C ARG A 178 -16.55 -3.47 -12.61
N VAL A 179 -16.15 -2.21 -12.61
CA VAL A 179 -16.25 -1.34 -13.79
C VAL A 179 -14.91 -1.05 -14.47
N CYS A 180 -13.78 -1.33 -13.81
CA CYS A 180 -12.45 -1.19 -14.36
C CYS A 180 -12.19 -2.26 -15.44
N PRO A 181 -11.52 -1.92 -16.56
CA PRO A 181 -11.14 -2.89 -17.58
C PRO A 181 -10.39 -4.09 -16.98
N THR A 182 -10.83 -5.31 -17.29
CA THR A 182 -10.21 -6.54 -16.77
C THR A 182 -8.72 -6.62 -17.10
N ALA A 183 -8.34 -6.18 -18.29
CA ALA A 183 -6.93 -6.08 -18.70
C ALA A 183 -6.09 -5.24 -17.74
N LEU A 184 -6.61 -4.09 -17.28
CA LEU A 184 -5.91 -3.21 -16.35
C LEU A 184 -5.77 -3.85 -14.96
N ILE A 185 -6.80 -4.54 -14.48
CA ILE A 185 -6.76 -5.28 -13.22
C ILE A 185 -5.72 -6.40 -13.30
N VAL A 186 -5.73 -7.20 -14.36
CA VAL A 186 -4.82 -8.33 -14.56
C VAL A 186 -3.39 -7.84 -14.68
N ALA A 187 -3.13 -6.82 -15.48
CA ALA A 187 -1.81 -6.22 -15.62
C ALA A 187 -1.29 -5.69 -14.27
N SER A 188 -2.09 -4.92 -13.55
CA SER A 188 -1.70 -4.37 -12.24
C SER A 188 -1.40 -5.46 -11.21
N ASP A 189 -2.23 -6.51 -11.16
CA ASP A 189 -2.03 -7.67 -10.28
C ASP A 189 -0.76 -8.46 -10.67
N TYR A 190 -0.49 -8.60 -11.97
CA TYR A 190 0.73 -9.22 -12.48
C TYR A 190 1.98 -8.47 -12.02
N VAL A 191 2.04 -7.14 -12.21
CA VAL A 191 3.17 -6.31 -11.74
C VAL A 191 3.39 -6.49 -10.23
N ALA A 192 2.31 -6.45 -9.44
CA ALA A 192 2.40 -6.58 -7.99
C ALA A 192 2.94 -7.95 -7.57
N LYS A 193 2.41 -9.03 -8.16
CA LYS A 193 2.80 -10.41 -7.83
C LYS A 193 4.19 -10.76 -8.31
N ASP A 194 4.58 -10.28 -9.49
CA ASP A 194 5.91 -10.54 -10.03
C ASP A 194 6.98 -9.90 -9.13
N ALA A 195 6.78 -8.66 -8.71
CA ALA A 195 7.65 -7.99 -7.74
C ALA A 195 7.68 -8.70 -6.37
N GLU A 196 6.51 -9.14 -5.86
CA GLU A 196 6.43 -9.92 -4.62
C GLU A 196 7.18 -11.26 -4.72
N LEU A 197 7.17 -11.89 -5.90
CA LEU A 197 7.94 -13.10 -6.17
C LEU A 197 9.44 -12.80 -6.27
N ALA A 198 9.83 -11.73 -6.97
CA ALA A 198 11.22 -11.32 -7.15
C ALA A 198 11.95 -11.16 -5.82
N VAL A 199 11.34 -10.41 -4.90
CA VAL A 199 11.86 -10.16 -3.55
C VAL A 199 12.04 -11.46 -2.74
N ARG A 200 11.25 -12.52 -3.02
CA ARG A 200 11.39 -13.82 -2.36
C ARG A 200 12.47 -14.70 -2.98
N SER A 201 12.71 -14.56 -4.28
CA SER A 201 13.54 -15.48 -5.07
C SER A 201 14.96 -14.99 -5.35
N GLY A 202 15.26 -13.69 -5.14
CA GLY A 202 16.53 -13.11 -5.56
C GLY A 202 16.65 -11.62 -5.21
N PRO A 203 17.52 -10.86 -5.89
CA PRO A 203 17.67 -9.43 -5.62
C PRO A 203 16.35 -8.68 -5.85
N ALA A 204 16.11 -7.67 -5.02
CA ALA A 204 14.86 -6.90 -5.00
C ALA A 204 14.49 -6.28 -6.35
N TYR A 205 15.47 -5.97 -7.20
CA TYR A 205 15.25 -5.44 -8.54
C TYR A 205 16.27 -6.05 -9.51
N ASP A 206 15.77 -6.53 -10.65
CA ASP A 206 16.56 -7.00 -11.78
C ASP A 206 16.05 -6.30 -13.06
N PRO A 207 16.90 -5.53 -13.77
CA PRO A 207 16.50 -4.84 -15.00
C PRO A 207 16.03 -5.80 -16.11
N GLY A 208 16.61 -7.00 -16.21
CA GLY A 208 16.22 -7.99 -17.21
C GLY A 208 14.77 -8.45 -17.01
N ARG A 209 14.45 -8.84 -15.77
CA ARG A 209 13.08 -9.16 -15.36
C ARG A 209 12.10 -7.99 -15.51
N ALA A 210 12.54 -6.76 -15.21
CA ALA A 210 11.69 -5.59 -15.40
C ALA A 210 11.28 -5.39 -16.87
N GLN A 211 12.20 -5.64 -17.81
CA GLN A 211 11.91 -5.58 -19.24
C GLN A 211 10.96 -6.69 -19.70
N GLU A 212 11.15 -7.92 -19.22
CA GLU A 212 10.23 -9.04 -19.50
C GLU A 212 8.82 -8.75 -18.95
N MET A 213 8.74 -8.24 -17.73
CA MET A 213 7.49 -7.81 -17.09
C MET A 213 6.79 -6.73 -17.91
N LEU A 214 7.52 -5.72 -18.40
CA LEU A 214 6.95 -4.66 -19.22
C LEU A 214 6.34 -5.20 -20.53
N GLY A 215 7.07 -6.08 -21.23
CA GLY A 215 6.56 -6.72 -22.46
C GLY A 215 5.29 -7.55 -22.23
N GLN A 216 5.19 -8.22 -21.08
CA GLN A 216 3.96 -8.94 -20.70
C GLN A 216 2.80 -7.98 -20.42
N VAL A 217 3.06 -6.87 -19.73
CA VAL A 217 2.04 -5.83 -19.47
C VAL A 217 1.56 -5.18 -20.77
N GLU A 218 2.44 -4.92 -21.72
CA GLU A 218 2.09 -4.41 -23.06
C GLU A 218 1.18 -5.39 -23.81
N ASN A 219 1.49 -6.69 -23.79
CA ASN A 219 0.66 -7.72 -24.41
C ASN A 219 -0.73 -7.85 -23.75
N MET A 220 -0.85 -7.56 -22.46
CA MET A 220 -2.13 -7.60 -21.75
C MET A 220 -3.04 -6.40 -22.05
N LEU A 221 -2.45 -5.26 -22.42
CA LEU A 221 -3.15 -3.99 -22.58
C LEU A 221 -3.39 -3.59 -24.05
N THR A 222 -2.86 -4.37 -25.00
CA THR A 222 -3.11 -4.27 -26.45
C THR A 222 -4.27 -5.16 -26.89
#